data_AF-A0A560QK74-F1
#
_entry.id   AF-A0A560QK74-F1
#
_cell.length_a   1.000
_cell.length_b   1.000
_cell.length_c   1.000
_cell.angle_alpha   90.00
_cell.angle_beta   90.00
_cell.angle_gamma   90.00
#
_symmetry.space_group_name_H-M   'P 1'
#
loop_
_entity.id
_entity.type
_entity.pdbx_description
1 polymer ?
#
loop_
_entity_poly.entity_id
_entity_poly.type
_entity_poly.pdbx_seq_one_letter_code
_entity_poly.pdbx_strand_id
1 'polypeptide(L)'
;MVLTLFLPLALLAGCQSTKDQLLAQGYPPVFASGFNDGCVSGRQATGTIGEFRKNVPVYLQDRQYATAGMMAFANARSVQAAISTTR
;
A
#
# COMPACT_ATOMS: atom_id res chain seq x y z
N MET A 1 -25.56 4.55 14.91
CA MET A 1 -24.81 5.76 14.48
C MET A 1 -23.29 5.69 14.74
N VAL A 2 -22.77 4.72 15.49
CA VAL A 2 -21.31 4.53 15.67
C VAL A 2 -20.69 3.71 14.53
N LEU A 3 -21.41 2.72 14.00
CA LEU A 3 -20.93 1.80 12.94
C LEU A 3 -20.56 2.51 11.61
N THR A 4 -21.26 3.60 11.29
CA THR A 4 -21.03 4.40 10.08
C THR A 4 -19.75 5.25 10.13
N LEU A 5 -19.21 5.52 11.33
CA LEU A 5 -18.00 6.32 11.51
C LEU A 5 -16.70 5.50 11.41
N PHE A 6 -16.77 4.18 11.66
CA PHE A 6 -15.60 3.29 11.64
C PHE A 6 -15.20 2.79 10.25
N LEU A 7 -16.14 2.74 9.30
CA LEU A 7 -15.89 2.30 7.92
C LEU A 7 -14.81 3.11 7.18
N PRO A 8 -14.76 4.46 7.27
CA PRO A 8 -13.69 5.21 6.61
C PRO A 8 -12.31 5.02 7.27
N LEU A 9 -12.23 4.86 8.61
CA LEU A 9 -10.96 4.68 9.31
C LEU A 9 -10.28 3.35 8.97
N ALA A 10 -11.04 2.30 8.70
CA ALA A 10 -10.51 1.00 8.27
C ALA A 10 -9.81 1.07 6.90
N LEU A 11 -10.24 1.98 6.01
CA LEU A 11 -9.65 2.18 4.69
C LEU A 11 -8.33 2.97 4.75
N LEU A 12 -8.16 3.84 5.77
CA LEU A 12 -6.99 4.70 5.95
C LEU A 12 -5.76 3.97 6.53
N ALA A 13 -5.95 2.86 7.25
CA ALA A 13 -4.86 2.10 7.89
C ALA A 13 -4.19 1.03 6.98
N GLY A 14 -4.71 0.84 5.76
CA GLY A 14 -4.58 -0.40 4.99
C GLY A 14 -3.24 -0.74 4.33
N CYS A 15 -2.12 -0.11 4.70
CA CYS A 15 -0.82 -0.45 4.10
C CYS A 15 0.33 -0.64 5.08
N GLN A 16 0.44 0.23 6.09
CA GLN A 16 1.42 0.00 7.16
C GLN A 16 1.00 -1.23 7.97
N SER A 17 -0.27 -1.29 8.41
CA SER A 17 -0.84 -2.46 9.08
C SER A 17 -0.75 -3.74 8.24
N THR A 18 -0.85 -3.61 6.91
CA THR A 18 -0.84 -4.77 6.00
C THR A 18 0.55 -5.39 5.87
N LYS A 19 1.63 -4.60 5.94
CA LYS A 19 2.98 -5.14 5.98
C LYS A 19 3.16 -6.07 7.18
N ASP A 20 2.80 -5.61 8.36
CA ASP A 20 2.96 -6.37 9.60
C ASP A 20 2.04 -7.61 9.61
N GLN A 21 0.84 -7.51 9.05
CA GLN A 21 -0.04 -8.66 8.84
C GLN A 21 0.55 -9.69 7.87
N LEU A 22 1.15 -9.26 6.75
CA LEU A 22 1.82 -10.14 5.81
C LEU A 22 2.96 -10.90 6.51
N LEU A 23 3.76 -10.20 7.31
CA LEU A 23 4.81 -10.83 8.12
C LEU A 23 4.23 -11.83 9.14
N ALA A 24 3.16 -11.45 9.85
CA ALA A 24 2.49 -12.33 10.82
C ALA A 24 1.85 -13.58 10.19
N GLN A 25 1.41 -13.48 8.93
CA GLN A 25 0.89 -14.59 8.13
C GLN A 25 1.99 -15.46 7.51
N GLY A 26 3.26 -15.13 7.74
CA GLY A 26 4.41 -15.90 7.24
C GLY A 26 4.79 -15.58 5.80
N TYR A 27 4.32 -14.48 5.22
CA TYR A 27 4.80 -14.04 3.91
C TYR A 27 6.28 -13.65 3.98
N PRO A 28 7.04 -13.86 2.88
CA PRO A 28 8.45 -13.50 2.83
C PRO A 28 8.68 -12.00 3.14
N PRO A 29 9.74 -11.65 3.90
CA PRO A 29 10.04 -10.25 4.23
C PRO A 29 10.21 -9.37 2.99
N VAL A 30 10.77 -9.93 1.91
CA VAL A 30 10.93 -9.25 0.63
C VAL A 30 9.59 -8.89 -0.02
N PHE A 31 8.60 -9.78 0.08
CA PHE A 31 7.22 -9.53 -0.38
C PHE A 31 6.57 -8.40 0.44
N ALA A 32 6.65 -8.48 1.77
CA ALA A 32 6.09 -7.46 2.67
C ALA A 32 6.75 -6.07 2.46
N SER A 33 8.07 -6.04 2.20
CA SER A 33 8.78 -4.81 1.88
C SER A 33 8.34 -4.21 0.54
N GLY A 34 8.17 -5.03 -0.50
CA GLY A 34 7.65 -4.61 -1.80
C GLY A 34 6.24 -4.04 -1.68
N PHE A 35 5.37 -4.72 -0.93
CA PHE A 35 4.00 -4.24 -0.67
C PHE A 35 3.98 -2.85 0.00
N ASN A 36 4.81 -2.65 1.02
CA ASN A 36 4.90 -1.38 1.72
C ASN A 36 5.36 -0.23 0.80
N ASP A 37 6.42 -0.46 0.04
CA ASP A 37 6.97 0.55 -0.88
C ASP A 37 5.99 0.89 -2.01
N GLY A 38 5.31 -0.13 -2.55
CA GLY A 38 4.26 0.04 -3.55
C GLY A 38 3.09 0.88 -3.04
N CYS A 39 2.66 0.67 -1.81
CA CYS A 39 1.56 1.46 -1.27
C CYS A 39 1.90 2.94 -1.02
N VAL A 40 3.10 3.23 -0.48
CA VAL A 40 3.54 4.62 -0.29
C VAL A 40 3.53 5.36 -1.63
N SER A 41 4.09 4.71 -2.66
CA SER A 41 4.11 5.22 -4.03
C SER A 41 2.72 5.39 -4.64
N GLY A 42 1.79 4.44 -4.40
CA GLY A 42 0.44 4.48 -4.92
C GLY A 42 -0.41 5.63 -4.36
N ARG A 43 -0.23 5.96 -3.06
CA ARG A 43 -0.84 7.15 -2.47
C ARG A 43 -0.29 8.41 -3.11
N GLN A 44 1.04 8.55 -3.17
CA GLN A 44 1.69 9.72 -3.76
C GLN A 44 1.22 9.99 -5.20
N ALA A 45 0.97 8.95 -6.00
CA ALA A 45 0.47 9.06 -7.37
C ALA A 45 -0.91 9.75 -7.51
N THR A 46 -1.62 10.02 -6.41
CA THR A 46 -2.88 10.77 -6.38
C THR A 46 -2.72 12.23 -5.92
N GLY A 47 -1.47 12.71 -5.77
CA GLY A 47 -1.16 14.08 -5.37
C GLY A 47 -1.05 14.30 -3.86
N THR A 48 -1.03 13.23 -3.05
CA THR A 48 -0.68 13.35 -1.62
C THR A 48 0.82 13.61 -1.45
N ILE A 49 1.15 14.45 -0.48
CA ILE A 49 2.54 14.75 -0.06
C ILE A 49 3.16 13.48 0.53
N GLY A 50 4.22 12.99 -0.10
CA GLY A 50 4.95 11.77 0.24
C GLY A 50 6.09 11.53 -0.77
N GLU A 51 6.97 10.58 -0.49
CA GLU A 51 8.08 10.22 -1.39
C GLU A 51 7.75 8.95 -2.17
N PHE A 52 8.07 8.91 -3.47
CA PHE A 52 7.98 7.69 -4.25
C PHE A 52 9.03 6.70 -3.73
N ARG A 53 8.61 5.48 -3.39
CA ARG A 53 9.49 4.43 -2.85
C ARG A 53 9.55 3.26 -3.81
N LYS A 54 10.74 2.99 -4.32
CA LYS A 54 11.06 1.80 -5.10
C LYS A 54 12.52 1.46 -4.90
N ASN A 55 12.80 0.35 -4.21
CA ASN A 55 14.15 -0.19 -4.10
C ASN A 55 14.51 -0.83 -5.45
N VAL A 56 15.10 -0.03 -6.35
CA VAL A 56 15.36 -0.41 -7.75
C VAL A 56 16.20 -1.70 -7.86
N PRO A 57 17.34 -1.86 -7.14
CA PRO A 57 18.11 -3.10 -7.18
C PRO A 57 17.26 -4.34 -6.86
N VAL A 58 16.48 -4.30 -5.77
CA VAL A 58 15.63 -5.44 -5.35
C VAL A 58 14.48 -5.64 -6.33
N TYR A 59 13.89 -4.58 -6.86
CA TYR A 59 12.81 -4.66 -7.85
C TYR A 59 13.23 -5.38 -9.13
N LEU A 60 14.47 -5.16 -9.58
CA LEU A 60 15.00 -5.81 -10.77
C LEU A 60 15.35 -7.29 -10.52
N GLN A 61 15.75 -7.62 -9.29
CA GLN A 61 16.25 -8.94 -8.93
C GLN A 61 15.17 -9.89 -8.41
N ASP A 62 14.13 -9.37 -7.74
CA ASP A 62 13.15 -10.16 -7.00
C ASP A 62 11.72 -9.92 -7.52
N ARG A 63 11.15 -10.99 -8.09
CA ARG A 63 9.79 -10.97 -8.66
C ARG A 63 8.70 -10.83 -7.60
N GLN A 64 8.94 -11.29 -6.38
CA GLN A 64 7.98 -11.17 -5.27
C GLN A 64 7.92 -9.73 -4.76
N TYR A 65 9.06 -9.06 -4.63
CA TYR A 65 9.11 -7.62 -4.32
C TYR A 65 8.33 -6.82 -5.37
N ALA A 66 8.61 -7.06 -6.66
CA ALA A 66 7.98 -6.33 -7.76
C ALA A 66 6.46 -6.57 -7.83
N THR A 67 6.04 -7.84 -7.71
CA THR A 67 4.62 -8.21 -7.75
C THR A 67 3.86 -7.61 -6.58
N ALA A 68 4.37 -7.76 -5.36
CA ALA A 68 3.75 -7.18 -4.16
C ALA A 68 3.63 -5.67 -4.26
N GLY A 69 4.69 -5.00 -4.73
CA GLY A 69 4.70 -3.56 -4.92
C GLY A 69 3.70 -3.09 -5.97
N MET A 70 3.56 -3.79 -7.09
CA MET A 70 2.59 -3.44 -8.13
C MET A 70 1.13 -3.59 -7.63
N MET A 71 0.84 -4.69 -6.91
CA MET A 71 -0.49 -4.91 -6.33
C MET A 71 -0.84 -3.82 -5.32
N ALA A 72 0.06 -3.51 -4.40
CA ALA A 72 -0.14 -2.49 -3.38
C ALA A 72 -0.27 -1.09 -3.98
N PHE A 73 0.52 -0.76 -5.02
CA PHE A 73 0.43 0.51 -5.75
C PHE A 73 -0.95 0.70 -6.37
N ALA A 74 -1.45 -0.31 -7.10
CA ALA A 74 -2.74 -0.24 -7.77
C ALA A 74 -3.88 -0.07 -6.76
N ASN A 75 -3.87 -0.84 -5.67
CA ASN A 75 -4.87 -0.74 -4.60
C ASN A 75 -4.83 0.62 -3.90
N ALA A 76 -3.65 1.09 -3.51
CA ALA A 76 -3.51 2.36 -2.81
C ALA A 76 -3.96 3.54 -3.68
N ARG A 77 -3.60 3.53 -4.98
CA ARG A 77 -4.03 4.53 -5.94
C ARG A 77 -5.55 4.54 -6.12
N SER A 78 -6.19 3.37 -6.26
CA SER A 78 -7.64 3.29 -6.47
C SER A 78 -8.42 3.74 -5.23
N VAL A 79 -8.02 3.29 -4.04
CA VAL A 79 -8.64 3.72 -2.77
C VAL A 79 -8.47 5.22 -2.58
N GLN A 80 -7.27 5.76 -2.80
CA GLN A 80 -7.02 7.17 -2.61
C GLN A 80 -7.72 8.04 -3.66
N ALA A 81 -7.86 7.57 -4.90
CA ALA A 81 -8.67 8.22 -5.92
C ALA A 81 -10.15 8.25 -5.52
N ALA A 82 -10.71 7.15 -5.00
CA ALA A 82 -12.09 7.09 -4.53
C ALA A 82 -12.35 8.06 -3.37
N ILE A 83 -11.41 8.17 -2.43
CA ILE A 83 -11.48 9.15 -1.33
C ILE A 83 -11.46 10.59 -1.88
N SER A 84 -10.59 10.88 -2.85
CA SER A 84 -10.50 12.21 -3.46
C SER A 84 -11.77 12.62 -4.23
N THR A 85 -12.51 11.67 -4.80
CA THR A 85 -13.81 11.94 -5.47
C THR A 85 -15.01 12.04 -4.52
N THR A 86 -14.84 11.68 -3.24
CA THR A 86 -15.90 11.76 -2.22
C THR A 86 -15.85 13.10 -1.45
N ARG A 87 -14.93 14.00 -1.84
CA ARG A 87 -14.77 15.34 -1.26
C ARG A 87 -15.36 16.41 -2.17
#